data_AF-A0A6J7R9E8-F1
#
_entry.id   AF-A0A6J7R9E8-F1
#
_cell.length_a   1.000
_cell.length_b   1.000
_cell.length_c   1.000
_cell.angle_alpha   90.00
_cell.angle_beta   90.00
_cell.angle_gamma   90.00
#
_symmetry.space_group_name_H-M   'P 1'
#
loop_
_entity.id
_entity.type
_entity.pdbx_description
1 polymer ?
#
loop_
_entity_poly.entity_id
_entity_poly.type
_entity_poly.pdbx_seq_one_letter_code
_entity_poly.pdbx_strand_id
1 'polypeptide(L)'
;MVTTAGSDRIIGEVVIEPAQASGLPLLTGFENHGGRTLLGPGEAPLGRVIAGRGNGNGVDGVLRDGVIGTYLHGPALARNPALADYLISYTTRISLEPLTDDLVEQYRAERLAYASLTGANLKRATRRLHRG
;
A
#
# COMPACT_ATOMS: atom_id res chain seq x y z
N MET A 1 -11.27 10.76 -9.98
CA MET A 1 -11.10 9.35 -10.40
C MET A 1 -12.38 8.78 -10.98
N VAL A 2 -12.26 7.70 -11.76
CA VAL A 2 -13.37 6.86 -12.23
C VAL A 2 -13.01 5.40 -11.96
N THR A 3 -13.97 4.62 -11.47
CA THR A 3 -13.86 3.16 -11.34
C THR A 3 -14.84 2.49 -12.29
N THR A 4 -14.34 1.58 -13.13
CA THR A 4 -15.17 0.77 -14.04
C THR A 4 -15.07 -0.71 -13.68
N ALA A 5 -16.11 -1.50 -14.01
CA ALA A 5 -16.05 -2.95 -13.87
C ALA A 5 -15.12 -3.54 -14.93
N GLY A 6 -14.18 -4.39 -14.51
CA GLY A 6 -13.35 -5.20 -15.39
C GLY A 6 -14.03 -6.51 -15.80
N SER A 7 -13.48 -7.18 -16.81
CA SER A 7 -13.93 -8.51 -17.27
C SER A 7 -13.53 -9.65 -16.34
N ASP A 8 -12.62 -9.40 -15.40
CA ASP A 8 -12.05 -10.37 -14.47
C ASP A 8 -11.93 -9.81 -13.04
N ARG A 9 -11.92 -10.71 -12.06
CA ARG A 9 -11.69 -10.35 -10.65
C ARG A 9 -10.20 -10.43 -10.34
N ILE A 10 -9.67 -9.38 -9.70
CA ILE A 10 -8.33 -9.38 -9.14
C ILE A 10 -8.43 -9.97 -7.75
N ILE A 11 -7.69 -11.05 -7.50
CA ILE A 11 -7.65 -11.75 -6.22
C ILE A 11 -6.19 -12.09 -5.91
N GLY A 12 -5.67 -11.65 -4.77
CA GLY A 12 -4.33 -12.04 -4.35
C GLY A 12 -3.67 -11.09 -3.37
N GLU A 13 -2.42 -11.38 -3.05
CA GLU A 13 -1.58 -10.51 -2.26
C GLU A 13 -1.13 -9.30 -3.08
N VAL A 14 -1.18 -8.14 -2.44
CA VAL A 14 -0.77 -6.87 -3.04
C VAL A 14 0.24 -6.19 -2.14
N VAL A 15 1.30 -5.68 -2.77
CA VAL A 15 2.33 -4.89 -2.11
C VAL A 15 2.54 -3.62 -2.90
N ILE A 16 2.54 -2.50 -2.18
CA ILE A 16 2.65 -1.16 -2.72
C ILE A 16 3.90 -0.50 -2.16
N GLU A 17 4.66 0.15 -3.02
CA GLU A 17 5.72 1.08 -2.66
C GLU A 17 5.13 2.51 -2.68
N PRO A 18 4.88 3.12 -1.51
CA PRO A 18 4.39 4.50 -1.43
C PRO A 18 5.39 5.49 -2.04
N ALA A 19 4.92 6.70 -2.34
CA ALA A 19 5.83 7.78 -2.70
C ALA A 19 6.82 8.04 -1.55
N GLN A 20 8.11 8.19 -1.87
CA GLN A 20 9.18 8.37 -0.88
C GLN A 20 8.94 9.56 0.06
N ALA A 21 8.29 10.62 -0.43
CA ALA A 21 7.93 11.79 0.36
C ALA A 21 6.92 11.51 1.50
N SER A 22 6.21 10.38 1.46
CA SER A 22 5.32 9.99 2.55
C SER A 22 6.06 9.42 3.78
N GLY A 23 7.33 8.99 3.61
CA GLY A 23 8.08 8.29 4.65
C GLY A 23 7.51 6.92 5.04
N LEU A 24 6.45 6.47 4.36
CA LEU A 24 5.82 5.18 4.64
C LEU A 24 6.68 4.02 4.12
N PRO A 25 6.76 2.91 4.88
CA PRO A 25 7.37 1.69 4.38
C PRO A 25 6.42 1.01 3.36
N LEU A 26 6.84 -0.12 2.80
CA LEU A 26 5.99 -0.90 1.90
C LEU A 26 4.62 -1.19 2.52
N LEU A 27 3.54 -1.00 1.79
CA LEU A 27 2.21 -1.35 2.26
C LEU A 27 1.84 -2.75 1.74
N THR A 28 1.18 -3.54 2.56
CA THR A 28 0.75 -4.90 2.19
C THR A 28 -0.72 -5.11 2.46
N GLY A 29 -1.36 -5.97 1.68
CA GLY A 29 -2.76 -6.33 1.88
C GLY A 29 -3.19 -7.45 0.95
N PHE A 30 -4.49 -7.64 0.88
CA PHE A 30 -5.11 -8.57 -0.06
C PHE A 30 -6.07 -7.80 -0.97
N GLU A 31 -6.02 -8.04 -2.28
CA GLU A 31 -6.94 -7.44 -3.25
C GLU A 31 -8.01 -8.47 -3.62
N ASN A 32 -9.28 -8.05 -3.73
CA ASN A 32 -10.39 -8.93 -4.08
C ASN A 32 -11.54 -8.20 -4.79
N HIS A 33 -11.26 -7.54 -5.91
CA HIS A 33 -12.18 -6.62 -6.58
C HIS A 33 -12.27 -6.84 -8.10
N GLY A 34 -13.45 -6.55 -8.65
CA GLY A 34 -13.66 -6.49 -10.10
C GLY A 34 -13.37 -5.11 -10.71
N GLY A 35 -13.24 -4.07 -9.89
CA GLY A 35 -13.09 -2.69 -10.35
C GLY A 35 -11.68 -2.38 -10.88
N ARG A 36 -11.60 -1.45 -11.82
CA ARG A 36 -10.36 -0.81 -12.29
C ARG A 36 -10.51 0.69 -12.11
N THR A 37 -9.55 1.31 -11.45
CA THR A 37 -9.63 2.73 -11.10
C THR A 37 -8.63 3.52 -11.91
N LEU A 38 -9.11 4.53 -12.63
CA LEU A 38 -8.26 5.52 -13.27
C LEU A 38 -8.31 6.81 -12.46
N LEU A 39 -7.12 7.29 -12.09
CA LEU A 39 -6.95 8.58 -11.43
C LEU A 39 -7.31 9.70 -12.40
N GLY A 40 -7.97 10.72 -11.87
CA GLY A 40 -8.29 11.95 -12.57
C GLY A 40 -7.16 12.98 -12.48
N PRO A 41 -7.34 14.14 -13.11
CA PRO A 41 -6.37 15.23 -13.04
C PRO A 41 -6.09 15.67 -11.61
N GLY A 42 -4.80 15.78 -11.25
CA GLY A 42 -4.36 16.24 -9.93
C GLY A 42 -4.48 15.20 -8.80
N GLU A 43 -4.91 13.97 -9.09
CA GLU A 43 -4.88 12.86 -8.14
C GLU A 43 -3.55 12.12 -8.21
N ALA A 44 -2.95 11.83 -7.06
CA ALA A 44 -1.77 10.98 -6.96
C ALA A 44 -2.18 9.57 -6.52
N PRO A 45 -1.49 8.51 -6.94
CA PRO A 45 -1.69 7.18 -6.36
C PRO A 45 -1.21 7.15 -4.91
N LEU A 46 -1.75 6.22 -4.12
CA LEU A 46 -1.17 5.91 -2.81
C LEU A 46 0.27 5.38 -2.96
N GLY A 47 0.49 4.59 -4.02
CA GLY A 47 1.82 4.16 -4.41
C GLY A 47 1.86 3.28 -5.65
N ARG A 48 3.06 2.83 -5.98
CA ARG A 48 3.34 1.93 -7.10
C ARG A 48 3.17 0.49 -6.67
N VAL A 49 2.48 -0.31 -7.47
CA VAL A 49 2.32 -1.74 -7.21
C VAL A 49 3.63 -2.47 -7.52
N ILE A 50 4.12 -3.26 -6.58
CA ILE A 50 5.29 -4.15 -6.75
C ILE A 50 4.90 -5.64 -6.71
N ALA A 51 3.71 -5.94 -6.20
CA ALA A 51 3.05 -7.24 -6.20
C ALA A 51 1.54 -7.05 -6.32
N GLY A 52 0.83 -7.90 -7.05
CA GLY A 52 -0.60 -7.74 -7.28
C GLY A 52 -0.90 -6.78 -8.44
N ARG A 53 -2.09 -6.19 -8.45
CA ARG A 53 -2.59 -5.37 -9.58
C ARG A 53 -3.14 -4.01 -9.17
N GLY A 54 -3.56 -3.80 -7.93
CA GLY A 54 -4.08 -2.54 -7.41
C GLY A 54 -5.18 -1.97 -8.29
N ASN A 55 -5.05 -0.73 -8.72
CA ASN A 55 -6.00 -0.08 -9.64
C ASN A 55 -6.10 -0.75 -11.02
N GLY A 56 -5.17 -1.66 -11.34
CA GLY A 56 -5.10 -2.42 -12.59
C GLY A 56 -4.15 -1.86 -13.64
N ASN A 57 -3.41 -0.79 -13.31
CA ASN A 57 -2.50 -0.07 -14.20
C ASN A 57 -1.11 0.15 -13.58
N GLY A 58 -0.72 -0.68 -12.61
CA GLY A 58 0.61 -0.65 -11.99
C GLY A 58 0.75 0.32 -10.81
N VAL A 59 -0.33 1.00 -10.42
CA VAL A 59 -0.43 1.77 -9.18
C VAL A 59 -1.62 1.29 -8.37
N ASP A 60 -1.66 1.63 -7.09
CA ASP A 60 -2.82 1.38 -6.25
C ASP A 60 -3.30 2.66 -5.59
N GLY A 61 -4.62 2.71 -5.43
CA GLY A 61 -5.28 3.70 -4.63
C GLY A 61 -5.20 5.12 -5.18
N VAL A 62 -5.57 6.05 -4.32
CA VAL A 62 -5.51 7.49 -4.50
C VAL A 62 -5.11 8.12 -3.18
N LEU A 63 -4.29 9.17 -3.24
CA LEU A 63 -3.98 10.07 -2.15
C LEU A 63 -4.23 11.50 -2.62
N ARG A 64 -5.19 12.18 -2.00
CA ARG A 64 -5.53 13.57 -2.31
C ARG A 64 -6.00 14.30 -1.05
N ASP A 65 -5.30 15.36 -0.65
CA ASP A 65 -5.67 16.21 0.48
C ASP A 65 -5.94 15.43 1.79
N GLY A 66 -5.19 14.34 2.02
CA GLY A 66 -5.34 13.46 3.19
C GLY A 66 -6.42 12.39 3.06
N VAL A 67 -7.15 12.36 1.94
CA VAL A 67 -8.07 11.27 1.61
C VAL A 67 -7.27 10.15 0.95
N ILE A 68 -7.35 8.96 1.53
CA ILE A 68 -6.77 7.73 0.98
C ILE A 68 -7.88 6.80 0.53
N GLY A 69 -7.86 6.39 -0.73
CA GLY A 69 -8.60 5.25 -1.25
C GLY A 69 -7.61 4.17 -1.67
N THR A 70 -7.91 2.90 -1.48
CA THR A 70 -7.00 1.79 -1.80
C THR A 70 -7.77 0.48 -1.98
N TYR A 71 -7.25 -0.43 -2.81
CA TYR A 71 -7.75 -1.81 -2.90
C TYR A 71 -7.11 -2.77 -1.90
N LEU A 72 -6.26 -2.26 -1.00
CA LEU A 72 -5.79 -3.02 0.15
C LEU A 72 -6.99 -3.43 1.02
N HIS A 73 -7.37 -4.70 0.94
CA HIS A 73 -8.28 -5.35 1.90
C HIS A 73 -7.49 -6.17 2.94
N GLY A 74 -8.26 -6.83 3.81
CA GLY A 74 -7.84 -7.23 5.15
C GLY A 74 -8.06 -6.07 6.12
N PRO A 75 -7.68 -6.22 7.39
CA PRO A 75 -7.59 -5.08 8.29
C PRO A 75 -6.41 -4.19 7.85
N ALA A 76 -6.62 -3.38 6.81
CA ALA A 76 -5.56 -2.68 6.07
C ALA A 76 -4.69 -1.79 6.97
N LEU A 77 -5.29 -1.12 7.96
CA LEU A 77 -4.55 -0.31 8.93
C LEU A 77 -3.81 -1.16 9.97
N ALA A 78 -4.43 -2.22 10.51
CA ALA A 78 -3.76 -3.11 11.46
C ALA A 78 -2.56 -3.83 10.81
N ARG A 79 -2.66 -4.14 9.52
CA ARG A 79 -1.59 -4.74 8.71
C ARG A 79 -0.50 -3.72 8.33
N ASN A 80 -0.81 -2.43 8.39
CA ASN A 80 0.10 -1.34 8.07
C ASN A 80 0.03 -0.22 9.14
N PRO A 81 0.54 -0.43 10.36
CA PRO A 81 0.43 0.56 11.43
C PRO A 81 1.03 1.92 11.09
N ALA A 82 2.15 1.95 10.34
CA ALA A 82 2.71 3.21 9.85
C ALA A 82 1.73 4.04 8.98
N LEU A 83 0.83 3.39 8.23
CA LEU A 83 -0.24 4.07 7.50
C LEU A 83 -1.34 4.58 8.44
N ALA A 84 -1.64 3.84 9.50
CA ALA A 84 -2.56 4.29 10.55
C ALA A 84 -2.00 5.53 11.26
N ASP A 85 -0.72 5.50 11.64
CA ASP A 85 -0.02 6.61 12.28
C ASP A 85 0.05 7.82 11.35
N TYR A 86 0.28 7.61 10.05
CA TYR A 86 0.24 8.67 9.05
C TYR A 86 -1.14 9.37 9.02
N LEU A 87 -2.24 8.61 9.04
CA LEU A 87 -3.60 9.18 9.05
C LEU A 87 -3.91 9.90 10.36
N ILE A 88 -3.53 9.33 11.50
CA ILE A 88 -3.73 9.94 12.81
C ILE A 88 -2.95 11.24 12.88
N SER A 89 -1.65 11.22 12.55
CA SER A 89 -0.78 12.40 12.57
C SER A 89 -1.25 13.49 11.59
N TYR A 90 -1.73 13.10 10.41
CA TYR A 90 -2.32 14.03 9.44
C TYR A 90 -3.55 14.75 10.02
N THR A 91 -4.39 14.01 10.74
CA THR A 91 -5.66 14.53 11.30
C THR A 91 -5.42 15.37 12.55
N THR A 92 -4.59 14.89 13.48
CA THR A 92 -4.39 15.51 14.80
C THR A 92 -3.28 16.58 14.79
N ARG A 93 -2.41 16.56 13.77
CA ARG A 93 -1.19 17.38 13.69
C ARG A 93 -0.19 17.09 14.82
N ILE A 94 -0.30 15.92 15.44
CA ILE A 94 0.59 15.46 16.51
C ILE A 94 1.57 14.44 15.93
N SER A 95 2.83 14.50 16.39
CA SER A 95 3.80 13.44 16.16
C SER A 95 3.54 12.32 17.16
N LEU A 96 3.32 11.10 16.65
CA LEU A 96 3.15 9.92 17.50
C LEU A 96 4.52 9.35 17.86
N GLU A 97 4.65 8.92 19.11
CA GLU A 97 5.81 8.13 19.55
C GLU A 97 5.74 6.73 18.92
N PRO A 98 6.87 6.17 18.45
CA PRO A 98 6.88 4.82 17.91
C PRO A 98 6.42 3.80 18.96
N LEU A 99 5.54 2.89 18.54
CA LEU A 99 5.19 1.71 19.33
C LEU A 99 5.95 0.50 18.81
N THR A 100 6.67 -0.18 19.69
CA THR A 100 7.31 -1.46 19.35
C THR A 100 6.32 -2.60 19.62
N ASP A 101 6.00 -3.35 18.57
CA ASP A 101 5.19 -4.57 18.65
C ASP A 101 5.85 -5.66 17.77
N ASP A 102 6.57 -6.57 18.43
CA ASP A 102 7.33 -7.62 17.75
C ASP A 102 6.42 -8.56 16.93
N LEU A 103 5.18 -8.76 17.37
CA LEU A 103 4.23 -9.65 16.70
C LEU A 103 3.76 -9.03 15.39
N VAL A 104 3.49 -7.72 15.39
CA VAL A 104 3.18 -6.95 14.19
C VAL A 104 4.33 -7.00 13.18
N GLU A 105 5.56 -6.78 13.63
CA GLU A 105 6.73 -6.82 12.76
C GLU A 105 6.97 -8.22 12.18
N GLN A 106 6.78 -9.27 12.99
CA GLN A 106 6.83 -10.65 12.52
C GLN A 106 5.78 -10.90 11.43
N TYR A 107 4.51 -10.59 11.69
CA TYR A 107 3.44 -10.80 10.71
C TYR A 107 3.67 -10.01 9.42
N ARG A 108 4.16 -8.78 9.54
CA ARG A 108 4.53 -7.96 8.40
C ARG A 108 5.62 -8.61 7.55
N ALA A 109 6.68 -9.13 8.19
CA ALA A 109 7.76 -9.83 7.51
C ALA A 109 7.26 -11.09 6.78
N GLU A 110 6.39 -11.88 7.43
CA GLU A 110 5.78 -13.06 6.81
C GLU A 110 4.95 -12.70 5.58
N ARG A 111 4.18 -11.61 5.64
CA ARG A 111 3.36 -11.15 4.50
C ARG A 111 4.22 -10.68 3.33
N LEU A 112 5.30 -9.93 3.59
CA LEU A 112 6.25 -9.50 2.55
C LEU A 112 6.99 -10.69 1.92
N ALA A 113 7.39 -11.66 2.74
CA ALA A 113 8.02 -12.88 2.26
C ALA A 113 7.06 -13.69 1.38
N TYR A 114 5.81 -13.85 1.80
CA TYR A 114 4.80 -14.58 1.01
C TYR A 114 4.51 -13.88 -0.33
N ALA A 115 4.38 -12.55 -0.35
CA ALA A 115 4.24 -11.80 -1.60
C ALA A 115 5.46 -11.96 -2.54
N SER A 116 6.68 -12.07 -1.99
CA SER A 116 7.89 -12.37 -2.78
C SER A 116 7.81 -13.71 -3.49
N LEU A 117 7.28 -14.72 -2.81
CA LEU A 117 7.18 -16.09 -3.32
C LEU A 117 6.12 -16.23 -4.42
N THR A 118 5.07 -15.41 -4.38
CA THR A 118 3.96 -15.43 -5.36
C THR A 118 4.22 -14.56 -6.59
N GLY A 119 5.44 -14.05 -6.77
CA GLY A 119 5.88 -13.38 -8.01
C GLY A 119 6.17 -11.87 -7.88
N ALA A 120 6.16 -11.30 -6.66
CA ALA A 120 6.59 -9.92 -6.46
C ALA A 120 8.10 -9.76 -6.67
N ASN A 121 8.49 -8.80 -7.50
CA ASN A 121 9.92 -8.51 -7.74
C ASN A 121 10.49 -7.59 -6.63
N LEU A 122 10.51 -8.07 -5.38
CA LEU A 122 10.87 -7.31 -4.18
C LEU A 122 12.37 -6.96 -4.08
N LYS A 123 13.22 -7.60 -4.90
CA LYS A 123 14.69 -7.41 -4.92
C LYS A 123 15.15 -6.02 -5.39
N ARG A 124 14.27 -5.20 -5.99
CA ARG A 124 14.59 -3.85 -6.49
C ARG A 124 14.21 -2.73 -5.51
N ALA A 125 13.20 -2.94 -4.67
CA ALA A 125 12.73 -1.96 -3.67
C ALA A 125 13.69 -1.88 -2.46
N THR A 126 14.21 -3.02 -2.01
CA THR A 126 15.11 -3.08 -0.84
C THR A 126 16.53 -2.54 -1.10
N ARG A 127 17.00 -2.50 -2.36
CA ARG A 127 18.34 -1.97 -2.70
C ARG A 127 18.44 -0.45 -2.67
N ARG A 128 17.33 0.28 -2.76
CA ARG A 128 17.34 1.75 -2.70
C ARG A 128 17.38 2.30 -1.27
N LEU A 129 17.07 1.48 -0.27
CA LEU A 129 17.12 1.87 1.16
C LEU A 129 18.55 1.91 1.73
N HIS A 130 19.55 1.34 1.04
CA HIS A 130 20.95 1.30 1.50
C HIS A 130 21.89 2.23 0.71
N ARG A 131 21.33 3.16 -0.08
CA ARG A 131 22.08 4.21 -0.78
C ARG A 131 21.35 5.55 -0.61
N GLY A 132 21.46 6.11 0.59
CA GLY A 132 21.00 7.44 0.96
C GLY A 132 21.83 7.92 2.13
#